data_AF-A0AAE9XJA7-F1
#
_entry.id   AF-A0AAE9XJA7-F1
#
_cell.length_a   1.000
_cell.length_b   1.000
_cell.length_c   1.000
_cell.angle_alpha   90.00
_cell.angle_beta   90.00
_cell.angle_gamma   90.00
#
_symmetry.space_group_name_H-M   'P 1'
#
loop_
_entity.id
_entity.type
_entity.pdbx_description
1 polymer ?
#
loop_
_entity_poly.entity_id
_entity_poly.type
_entity_poly.pdbx_seq_one_letter_code
_entity_poly.pdbx_strand_id
1 'polypeptide(L)'
;MNYLSTRDLYKLLSFEFDMTQTKMREDCEVRMFLWHKDEDIKDMLPKIDKGLAQIFGHDYRSPENIRKYERHRDIARDIDPNIIAQYRIDNGYSISKLASLADIPYETVRKIENSISEISSWRQYQNLAAIIGNDLLKADSKYKERKDKNRKPKKRSITFKNIATRGSKLSWEMGHKVVY
;
A
#
# COMPACT_ATOMS: atom_id res chain seq x y z
N MET A 1 5.63 -16.27 14.08
CA MET A 1 5.02 -15.32 13.13
C MET A 1 4.03 -14.49 13.91
N ASN A 2 4.15 -13.16 13.91
CA ASN A 2 3.06 -12.32 14.43
C ASN A 2 1.89 -12.49 13.47
N TYR A 3 0.86 -13.18 13.90
CA TYR A 3 -0.37 -13.29 13.14
C TYR A 3 -1.07 -11.92 13.22
N LEU A 4 -1.06 -11.17 12.11
CA LEU A 4 -1.94 -10.01 11.98
C LEU A 4 -3.36 -10.48 12.23
N SER A 5 -4.09 -9.76 13.09
CA SER A 5 -5.51 -10.04 13.26
C SER A 5 -6.22 -9.76 11.93
N THR A 6 -7.33 -10.47 11.67
CA THR A 6 -8.19 -10.21 10.51
C THR A 6 -8.56 -8.71 10.42
N ARG A 7 -8.78 -8.09 11.59
CA ARG A 7 -9.04 -6.67 11.76
C ARG A 7 -7.90 -5.78 11.21
N ASP A 8 -6.66 -6.12 11.53
CA ASP A 8 -5.50 -5.34 11.11
C ASP A 8 -5.22 -5.54 9.62
N LEU A 9 -5.40 -6.76 9.11
CA LEU A 9 -5.31 -7.04 7.68
C LEU A 9 -6.33 -6.21 6.90
N TYR A 10 -7.58 -6.13 7.35
CA TYR A 10 -8.58 -5.27 6.73
C TYR A 10 -8.18 -3.80 6.71
N LYS A 11 -7.65 -3.27 7.82
CA LYS A 11 -7.15 -1.88 7.84
C LYS A 11 -6.03 -1.67 6.84
N LEU A 12 -5.10 -2.62 6.74
CA LEU A 12 -3.98 -2.54 5.79
C LEU A 12 -4.46 -2.59 4.35
N LEU A 13 -5.37 -3.50 4.01
CA LEU A 13 -5.96 -3.59 2.67
C LEU A 13 -6.78 -2.34 2.35
N SER A 14 -7.56 -1.83 3.31
CA SER A 14 -8.34 -0.59 3.14
C SER A 14 -7.44 0.58 2.80
N PHE A 15 -6.30 0.68 3.47
CA PHE A 15 -5.29 1.68 3.19
C PHE A 15 -4.65 1.48 1.81
N GLU A 16 -4.19 0.27 1.48
CA GLU A 16 -3.47 -0.02 0.23
C GLU A 16 -4.33 0.23 -1.01
N PHE A 17 -5.58 -0.24 -0.98
CA PHE A 17 -6.47 -0.25 -2.14
C PHE A 17 -7.51 0.88 -2.14
N ASP A 18 -7.42 1.82 -1.20
CA ASP A 18 -8.35 2.94 -1.07
C ASP A 18 -9.82 2.49 -0.99
N MET A 19 -10.07 1.46 -0.19
CA MET A 19 -11.39 0.83 -0.04
C MET A 19 -11.89 0.90 1.39
N THR A 20 -13.14 1.32 1.56
CA THR A 20 -13.79 1.29 2.86
C THR A 20 -14.08 -0.15 3.30
N GLN A 21 -14.13 -0.37 4.60
CA GLN A 21 -14.49 -1.69 5.16
C GLN A 21 -15.92 -2.09 4.79
N THR A 22 -16.83 -1.12 4.65
CA THR A 22 -18.20 -1.37 4.17
C THR A 22 -18.17 -1.92 2.75
N LYS A 23 -17.40 -1.31 1.85
CA LYS A 23 -17.28 -1.77 0.46
C LYS A 23 -16.68 -3.17 0.37
N MET A 24 -15.61 -3.43 1.12
CA MET A 24 -15.03 -4.79 1.17
C MET A 24 -16.03 -5.85 1.65
N ARG A 25 -16.94 -5.48 2.56
CA ARG A 25 -17.99 -6.38 3.03
C ARG A 25 -19.06 -6.64 1.99
N GLU A 26 -19.48 -5.61 1.28
CA GLU A 26 -20.41 -5.74 0.15
C GLU A 26 -19.83 -6.68 -0.90
N ASP A 27 -18.56 -6.48 -1.27
CA ASP A 27 -17.86 -7.32 -2.26
C ASP A 27 -17.64 -8.76 -1.76
N CYS A 28 -17.49 -8.98 -0.45
CA CYS A 28 -17.40 -10.32 0.15
C CYS A 28 -18.77 -10.95 0.47
N GLU A 29 -19.89 -10.27 0.17
CA GLU A 29 -21.26 -10.69 0.48
C GLU A 29 -21.54 -10.94 1.98
N VAL A 30 -20.92 -10.16 2.87
CA VAL A 30 -21.02 -10.35 4.34
C VAL A 30 -21.80 -9.23 5.04
N ARG A 31 -22.93 -9.59 5.67
CA ARG A 31 -23.87 -8.65 6.30
C ARG A 31 -23.51 -8.19 7.73
N MET A 32 -22.57 -8.83 8.43
CA MET A 32 -22.18 -8.40 9.79
C MET A 32 -20.96 -7.46 9.80
N PHE A 33 -20.95 -6.51 10.73
CA PHE A 33 -19.71 -5.79 11.08
C PHE A 33 -18.76 -6.79 11.72
N LEU A 34 -17.75 -7.20 10.95
CA LEU A 34 -16.67 -8.13 11.34
C LEU A 34 -15.78 -7.63 12.50
N TRP A 35 -16.24 -6.62 13.23
CA TRP A 35 -15.51 -5.85 14.24
C TRP A 35 -15.99 -6.12 15.67
N HIS A 36 -17.06 -6.90 15.86
CA HIS A 36 -17.78 -6.90 17.14
C HIS A 36 -18.12 -8.24 17.80
N LYS A 37 -17.93 -9.40 17.16
CA LYS A 37 -18.17 -10.69 17.84
C LYS A 37 -17.23 -11.79 17.32
N ASP A 38 -16.56 -12.47 18.24
CA ASP A 38 -15.74 -13.66 17.98
C ASP A 38 -16.59 -14.93 17.74
N GLU A 39 -17.91 -14.83 17.88
CA GLU A 39 -18.86 -15.91 17.57
C GLU A 39 -19.39 -15.73 16.13
N ASP A 40 -19.31 -16.82 15.35
CA ASP A 40 -19.64 -17.02 13.93
C ASP A 40 -18.67 -16.47 12.86
N ILE A 41 -17.49 -15.96 13.24
CA ILE A 41 -16.45 -15.62 12.26
C ILE A 41 -15.97 -16.88 11.50
N LYS A 42 -15.85 -18.03 12.17
CA LYS A 42 -15.28 -19.26 11.56
C LYS A 42 -16.00 -19.71 10.28
N ASP A 43 -17.32 -19.62 10.23
CA ASP A 43 -18.10 -20.03 9.05
C ASP A 43 -18.12 -18.97 7.95
N MET A 44 -17.89 -17.70 8.33
CA MET A 44 -17.78 -16.59 7.38
C MET A 44 -16.36 -16.41 6.83
N LEU A 45 -15.33 -16.90 7.52
CA LEU A 45 -13.93 -16.80 7.11
C LEU A 45 -13.66 -17.32 5.69
N PRO A 46 -14.20 -18.47 5.26
CA PRO A 46 -14.00 -18.94 3.89
C PRO A 46 -14.63 -18.02 2.84
N LYS A 47 -15.82 -17.46 3.12
CA LYS A 47 -16.50 -16.52 2.20
C LYS A 47 -15.72 -15.22 2.07
N ILE A 48 -15.28 -14.69 3.21
CA ILE A 48 -14.42 -13.52 3.30
C ILE A 48 -13.12 -13.75 2.53
N ASP A 49 -12.45 -14.87 2.77
CA ASP A 49 -11.17 -15.16 2.16
C ASP A 49 -11.30 -15.30 0.64
N LYS A 50 -12.37 -15.95 0.18
CA LYS A 50 -12.70 -16.04 -1.24
C LYS A 50 -12.98 -14.66 -1.86
N GLY A 51 -13.80 -13.82 -1.21
CA GLY A 51 -14.11 -12.47 -1.70
C GLY A 51 -12.86 -11.59 -1.76
N LEU A 52 -12.05 -11.58 -0.70
CA LEU A 52 -10.79 -10.82 -0.67
C LEU A 52 -9.79 -11.31 -1.71
N ALA A 53 -9.69 -12.64 -1.91
CA ALA A 53 -8.84 -13.19 -2.95
C ALA A 53 -9.30 -12.80 -4.36
N GLN A 54 -10.61 -12.62 -4.58
CA GLN A 54 -11.15 -12.14 -5.85
C GLN A 54 -10.83 -10.65 -6.08
N ILE A 55 -10.88 -9.83 -5.03
CA ILE A 55 -10.65 -8.38 -5.13
C ILE A 55 -9.15 -8.06 -5.22
N PHE A 56 -8.32 -8.74 -4.42
CA PHE A 56 -6.92 -8.39 -4.19
C PHE A 56 -5.92 -9.42 -4.70
N GLY A 57 -6.39 -10.55 -5.25
CA GLY A 57 -5.56 -11.67 -5.67
C GLY A 57 -5.36 -12.72 -4.57
N HIS A 58 -5.13 -13.97 -4.96
CA HIS A 58 -4.98 -15.10 -4.03
C HIS A 58 -3.79 -14.97 -3.07
N ASP A 59 -2.79 -14.16 -3.41
CA ASP A 59 -1.57 -13.93 -2.65
C ASP A 59 -1.66 -12.74 -1.70
N TYR A 60 -2.83 -12.11 -1.51
CA TYR A 60 -2.98 -10.92 -0.67
C TYR A 60 -2.54 -11.11 0.80
N ARG A 61 -2.54 -12.35 1.30
CA ARG A 61 -2.03 -12.76 2.64
C ARG A 61 -0.57 -13.20 2.64
N SER A 62 0.13 -13.17 1.50
CA SER A 62 1.53 -13.57 1.45
C SER A 62 2.36 -12.67 2.40
N PRO A 63 3.37 -13.22 3.10
CA PRO A 63 4.22 -12.43 3.97
C PRO A 63 4.90 -11.26 3.23
N GLU A 64 5.14 -11.40 1.93
CA GLU A 64 5.73 -10.36 1.08
C GLU A 64 4.77 -9.19 0.86
N ASN A 65 3.51 -9.49 0.51
CA ASN A 65 2.48 -8.46 0.32
C ASN A 65 2.13 -7.76 1.63
N ILE A 66 2.01 -8.50 2.73
CA ILE A 66 1.79 -7.93 4.06
C ILE A 66 2.91 -6.93 4.41
N ARG A 67 4.18 -7.32 4.26
CA ARG A 67 5.33 -6.43 4.52
C ARG A 67 5.33 -5.21 3.61
N LYS A 68 4.91 -5.36 2.35
CA LYS A 68 4.75 -4.25 1.40
C LYS A 68 3.69 -3.25 1.91
N TYR A 69 2.51 -3.73 2.28
CA TYR A 69 1.41 -2.88 2.77
C TYR A 69 1.76 -2.18 4.08
N GLU A 70 2.38 -2.89 5.02
CA GLU A 70 2.89 -2.30 6.28
C GLU A 70 3.91 -1.21 5.99
N ARG A 71 4.86 -1.46 5.08
CA ARG A 71 5.85 -0.46 4.67
C ARG A 71 5.20 0.78 4.07
N HIS A 72 4.22 0.62 3.19
CA HIS A 72 3.49 1.74 2.59
C HIS A 72 2.76 2.58 3.64
N ARG A 73 2.09 1.92 4.59
CA ARG A 73 1.41 2.60 5.69
C ARG A 73 2.39 3.38 6.56
N ASP A 74 3.56 2.81 6.87
CA ASP A 74 4.55 3.51 7.66
C ASP A 74 5.20 4.68 6.90
N ILE A 75 5.38 4.57 5.57
CA ILE A 75 5.82 5.70 4.73
C ILE A 75 4.81 6.84 4.81
N ALA A 76 3.51 6.53 4.69
CA ALA A 76 2.47 7.54 4.75
C ALA A 76 2.36 8.25 6.12
N ARG A 77 2.77 7.58 7.19
CA ARG A 77 2.88 8.14 8.55
C ARG A 77 4.07 9.06 8.76
N ASP A 78 5.09 8.90 7.92
CA ASP A 78 6.36 9.61 8.04
C ASP A 78 6.46 10.83 7.11
N ILE A 79 5.31 11.24 6.56
CA ILE A 79 5.17 12.44 5.75
C ILE A 79 5.42 13.69 6.60
N ASP A 80 6.01 14.70 5.98
CA ASP A 80 6.11 16.06 6.51
C ASP A 80 4.99 16.93 5.92
N PRO A 81 3.97 17.30 6.73
CA PRO A 81 2.89 18.19 6.30
C PRO A 81 3.37 19.53 5.72
N ASN A 82 4.53 20.03 6.16
CA ASN A 82 5.05 21.32 5.71
C ASN A 82 5.43 21.29 4.23
N ILE A 83 5.84 20.15 3.68
CA ILE A 83 6.18 20.02 2.26
C ILE A 83 4.94 20.28 1.39
N ILE A 84 3.78 19.78 1.82
CA ILE A 84 2.50 19.96 1.12
C ILE A 84 2.06 21.43 1.21
N ALA A 85 2.13 22.01 2.41
CA ALA A 85 1.78 23.41 2.62
C ALA A 85 2.70 24.36 1.84
N GLN A 86 4.02 24.11 1.86
CA GLN A 86 5.00 24.90 1.14
C GLN A 86 4.78 24.84 -0.37
N TYR A 87 4.60 23.64 -0.93
CA TYR A 87 4.29 23.47 -2.35
C TYR A 87 3.04 24.26 -2.76
N ARG A 88 1.99 24.21 -1.93
CA ARG A 88 0.75 24.96 -2.17
C ARG A 88 1.01 26.47 -2.18
N ILE A 89 1.76 26.99 -1.22
CA ILE A 89 2.08 28.42 -1.10
C ILE A 89 2.95 28.88 -2.28
N ASP A 90 3.99 28.14 -2.62
CA ASP A 90 4.93 28.47 -3.70
C ASP A 90 4.26 28.54 -5.08
N ASN A 91 3.25 27.70 -5.29
CA ASN A 91 2.46 27.68 -6.53
C ASN A 91 1.22 28.60 -6.49
N GLY A 92 0.99 29.33 -5.39
CA GLY A 92 -0.18 30.20 -5.23
C GLY A 92 -1.52 29.45 -5.27
N TYR A 93 -1.54 28.20 -4.82
CA TYR A 93 -2.73 27.36 -4.83
C TYR A 93 -3.59 27.57 -3.57
N SER A 94 -4.91 27.56 -3.75
CA SER A 94 -5.83 27.36 -2.62
C SER A 94 -5.85 25.88 -2.22
N ILE A 95 -6.28 25.58 -0.99
CA ILE A 95 -6.44 24.19 -0.53
C ILE A 95 -7.41 23.44 -1.46
N SER A 96 -8.50 24.09 -1.88
CA SER A 96 -9.48 23.52 -2.82
C SER A 96 -8.87 23.18 -4.19
N LYS A 97 -7.94 24.00 -4.69
CA LYS A 97 -7.24 23.73 -5.94
C LYS A 97 -6.32 22.52 -5.81
N LEU A 98 -5.53 22.43 -4.73
CA LEU A 98 -4.66 21.27 -4.49
C LEU A 98 -5.48 19.98 -4.30
N ALA A 99 -6.57 20.06 -3.54
CA ALA A 99 -7.53 18.97 -3.34
C ALA A 99 -8.08 18.43 -4.68
N SER A 100 -8.51 19.35 -5.57
CA SER A 100 -9.00 18.98 -6.90
C SER A 100 -7.93 18.35 -7.78
N LEU A 101 -6.69 18.84 -7.74
CA LEU A 101 -5.59 18.28 -8.52
C LEU A 101 -5.23 16.87 -8.03
N ALA A 102 -5.21 16.67 -6.72
CA ALA A 102 -4.84 15.42 -6.08
C ALA A 102 -5.95 14.38 -6.05
N ASP A 103 -7.18 14.72 -6.47
CA ASP A 103 -8.36 13.87 -6.30
C ASP A 103 -8.56 13.47 -4.81
N ILE A 104 -8.40 14.44 -3.91
CA ILE A 104 -8.51 14.27 -2.46
C ILE A 104 -9.54 15.26 -1.91
N PRO A 105 -10.39 14.87 -0.93
CA PRO A 105 -11.31 15.81 -0.30
C PRO A 105 -10.59 17.01 0.33
N TYR A 106 -11.18 18.19 0.18
CA TYR A 106 -10.69 19.45 0.78
C TYR A 106 -10.32 19.29 2.26
N GLU A 107 -11.21 18.68 3.04
CA GLU A 107 -11.04 18.55 4.48
C GLU A 107 -9.86 17.63 4.84
N THR A 108 -9.56 16.65 4.00
CA THR A 108 -8.38 15.77 4.16
C THR A 108 -7.10 16.58 3.96
N VAL A 109 -6.99 17.36 2.88
CA VAL A 109 -5.81 18.21 2.64
C VAL A 109 -5.62 19.21 3.78
N ARG A 110 -6.70 19.87 4.20
CA ARG A 110 -6.68 20.80 5.33
C ARG A 110 -6.20 20.14 6.62
N LYS A 111 -6.67 18.94 6.95
CA LYS A 111 -6.26 18.22 8.16
C LYS A 111 -4.81 17.73 8.07
N ILE A 112 -4.35 17.33 6.90
CA ILE A 112 -2.95 16.95 6.69
C ILE A 112 -2.04 18.16 6.91
N GLU A 113 -2.28 19.30 6.26
CA GLU A 113 -1.44 20.51 6.42
C GLU A 113 -1.39 20.98 7.88
N ASN A 114 -2.48 20.84 8.64
CA ASN A 114 -2.54 21.19 10.05
C ASN A 114 -2.03 20.09 11.00
N SER A 115 -1.47 19.00 10.49
CA SER A 115 -1.02 17.84 11.27
C SER A 115 -2.12 17.20 12.15
N ILE A 116 -3.39 17.39 11.79
CA ILE A 116 -4.56 16.85 12.51
C ILE A 116 -4.85 15.40 12.09
N SER A 117 -4.55 15.05 10.83
CA SER A 117 -4.82 13.72 10.28
C SER A 117 -3.65 13.22 9.44
N GLU A 118 -3.43 11.91 9.50
CA GLU A 118 -2.57 11.19 8.56
C GLU A 118 -3.29 10.99 7.21
N ILE A 119 -2.52 10.61 6.19
CA ILE A 119 -3.06 10.12 4.91
C ILE A 119 -3.86 8.85 5.13
N SER A 120 -5.06 8.78 4.55
CA SER A 120 -5.99 7.68 4.80
C SER A 120 -5.83 6.49 3.86
N SER A 121 -5.16 6.65 2.71
CA SER A 121 -4.89 5.57 1.75
C SER A 121 -3.61 5.78 0.94
N TRP A 122 -3.07 4.70 0.40
CA TRP A 122 -1.86 4.73 -0.40
C TRP A 122 -2.04 5.50 -1.72
N ARG A 123 -3.23 5.43 -2.32
CA ARG A 123 -3.58 6.21 -3.52
C ARG A 123 -3.45 7.72 -3.27
N GLN A 124 -3.94 8.21 -2.14
CA GLN A 124 -3.80 9.62 -1.77
C GLN A 124 -2.33 10.04 -1.65
N TYR A 125 -1.50 9.19 -1.04
CA TYR A 125 -0.06 9.43 -0.99
C TYR A 125 0.56 9.52 -2.39
N GLN A 126 0.24 8.56 -3.26
CA GLN A 126 0.76 8.53 -4.63
C GLN A 126 0.35 9.77 -5.44
N ASN A 127 -0.91 10.20 -5.32
CA ASN A 127 -1.42 11.39 -6.01
C ASN A 127 -0.71 12.67 -5.55
N LEU A 128 -0.55 12.86 -4.23
CA LEU A 128 0.17 14.01 -3.68
C LEU A 128 1.64 13.99 -4.10
N ALA A 129 2.30 12.84 -4.01
CA ALA A 129 3.70 12.69 -4.39
C ALA A 129 3.92 12.98 -5.88
N ALA A 130 3.01 12.52 -6.74
CA ALA A 130 3.06 12.75 -8.18
C ALA A 130 2.89 14.24 -8.54
N ILE A 131 1.98 14.95 -7.88
CA ILE A 131 1.75 16.38 -8.12
C ILE A 131 2.91 17.22 -7.64
N ILE A 132 3.44 16.90 -6.45
CA ILE A 132 4.51 17.67 -5.83
C ILE A 132 5.85 17.38 -6.55
N GLY A 133 6.00 16.21 -7.16
CA GLY A 133 7.21 15.82 -7.88
C GLY A 133 8.44 15.62 -6.99
N ASN A 134 8.25 15.57 -5.67
CA ASN A 134 9.27 15.35 -4.67
C ASN A 134 8.79 14.33 -3.63
N ASP A 135 9.74 13.81 -2.86
CA ASP A 135 9.43 12.98 -1.72
C ASP A 135 8.73 13.80 -0.62
N LEU A 136 7.60 13.29 -0.13
CA LEU A 136 6.78 13.91 0.92
C LEU A 136 7.32 13.64 2.33
N LEU A 137 8.38 12.87 2.46
CA LEU A 137 8.90 12.38 3.74
C LEU A 137 9.67 13.45 4.53
N LYS A 138 9.63 13.32 5.85
CA LYS A 138 10.46 14.10 6.80
C LYS A 138 11.95 14.02 6.48
N ALA A 139 12.70 15.05 6.84
CA ALA A 139 14.14 15.16 6.56
C ALA A 139 14.94 13.93 7.05
N ASP A 140 14.62 13.43 8.24
CA ASP A 140 15.24 12.31 8.93
C ASP A 140 14.59 10.94 8.66
N SER A 141 13.63 10.89 7.73
CA SER A 141 12.90 9.68 7.40
C SER A 141 13.84 8.52 7.04
N LYS A 142 13.63 7.36 7.67
CA LYS A 142 14.34 6.11 7.33
C LYS A 142 13.94 5.56 5.95
N TYR A 143 12.85 6.05 5.38
CA TYR A 143 12.32 5.62 4.09
C TYR A 143 12.87 6.43 2.91
N LYS A 144 13.51 7.58 3.18
CA LYS A 144 14.26 8.31 2.17
C LYS A 144 15.31 7.41 1.55
N GLU A 145 15.32 7.35 0.22
CA GLU A 145 16.43 6.74 -0.49
C GLU A 145 17.70 7.55 -0.15
N ARG A 146 18.54 6.96 0.71
CA ARG A 146 19.92 7.41 0.82
C ARG A 146 20.53 7.16 -0.55
N LYS A 147 20.65 8.22 -1.36
CA LYS A 147 21.51 8.21 -2.53
C LYS A 147 22.93 8.02 -2.03
N ASP A 148 23.32 6.78 -1.77
CA ASP A 148 24.73 6.40 -1.73
C ASP A 148 25.25 6.73 -3.12
N LYS A 149 25.91 7.88 -3.26
CA LYS A 149 26.50 8.35 -4.52
C LYS A 149 27.48 7.31 -5.11
N ASN A 150 27.91 6.32 -4.32
CA ASN A 150 28.85 5.27 -4.67
C ASN A 150 28.23 3.87 -4.88
N ARG A 151 26.92 3.68 -4.73
CA ARG A 151 26.31 2.34 -4.86
C ARG A 151 25.87 2.10 -6.30
N LYS A 152 26.62 1.25 -7.03
CA LYS A 152 26.24 0.83 -8.39
C LYS A 152 24.81 0.23 -8.39
N PRO A 153 23.97 0.55 -9.39
CA PRO A 153 22.63 -0.01 -9.48
C PRO A 153 22.70 -1.54 -9.60
N LYS A 154 21.93 -2.26 -8.77
CA LYS A 154 21.86 -3.73 -8.81
C LYS A 154 21.26 -4.17 -10.14
N LYS A 155 22.05 -4.81 -10.99
CA LYS A 155 21.53 -5.44 -12.23
C LYS A 155 20.71 -6.67 -11.84
N ARG A 156 19.41 -6.66 -12.14
CA ARG A 156 18.56 -7.84 -12.06
C ARG A 156 18.63 -8.56 -13.40
N SER A 157 19.06 -9.82 -13.40
CA SER A 157 19.00 -10.69 -14.58
C SER A 157 17.92 -11.74 -14.38
N ILE A 158 17.05 -11.90 -15.37
CA ILE A 158 16.12 -13.03 -15.45
C ILE A 158 16.92 -14.24 -15.94
N THR A 159 16.90 -15.34 -15.20
CA THR A 159 17.56 -16.59 -15.58
C THR A 159 16.51 -17.70 -15.72
N PHE A 160 16.59 -18.48 -16.79
CA PHE A 160 15.71 -19.64 -16.99
C PHE A 160 16.48 -20.91 -16.64
N LYS A 161 15.93 -21.71 -15.72
CA LYS A 161 16.49 -23.03 -15.38
C LYS A 161 15.63 -24.10 -16.02
N ASN A 162 16.25 -24.99 -16.80
CA ASN A 162 15.57 -26.17 -17.32
C ASN A 162 15.43 -27.18 -16.19
N ILE A 163 14.19 -27.57 -15.86
CA ILE A 163 13.88 -28.53 -14.80
C ILE A 163 13.37 -29.87 -15.34
N ALA A 164 13.44 -30.08 -16.66
CA ALA A 164 13.01 -31.33 -17.26
C ALA A 164 13.89 -32.49 -16.79
N THR A 165 13.28 -33.46 -16.12
CA THR A 165 13.90 -34.76 -15.82
C THR A 165 13.60 -35.73 -16.97
N ARG A 166 14.59 -36.56 -17.34
CA ARG A 166 14.57 -37.47 -18.51
C ARG A 166 13.19 -38.13 -18.68
N GLY A 167 12.48 -37.76 -19.75
CA GLY A 167 11.18 -38.33 -20.14
C GLY A 167 9.97 -37.41 -19.99
N SER A 168 10.10 -36.22 -19.42
CA SER A 168 8.99 -35.28 -19.23
C SER A 168 9.07 -34.03 -20.14
N LYS A 169 7.92 -33.46 -20.49
CA LYS A 169 7.77 -32.28 -21.37
C LYS A 169 8.69 -31.13 -20.91
N LEU A 170 9.33 -30.46 -21.88
CA LEU A 170 10.14 -29.25 -21.69
C LEU A 170 9.45 -28.28 -20.73
N SER A 171 10.06 -28.08 -19.56
CA SER A 171 9.55 -27.23 -18.50
C SER A 171 10.68 -26.32 -18.00
N TRP A 172 10.44 -25.01 -18.07
CA TRP A 172 11.38 -23.97 -17.69
C TRP A 172 10.87 -23.29 -16.43
N GLU A 173 11.73 -23.13 -15.44
CA GLU A 173 11.45 -22.36 -14.24
C GLU A 173 12.12 -20.99 -14.35
N MET A 174 11.35 -19.91 -14.15
CA MET A 174 11.87 -18.55 -14.14
C MET A 174 12.46 -18.25 -12.77
N GLY A 175 13.76 -17.94 -12.72
CA GLY A 175 14.46 -17.50 -11.52
C GLY A 175 14.92 -16.05 -11.65
N HIS A 176 14.86 -15.29 -10.56
CA HIS A 176 15.45 -13.97 -10.47
C HIS A 176 16.79 -14.05 -9.73
N LYS A 177 17.89 -13.70 -10.40
CA LYS A 177 19.21 -13.59 -9.76
C LYS A 177 19.60 -12.13 -9.64
N VAL A 178 19.90 -11.70 -8.41
CA VAL A 178 20.49 -10.40 -8.13
C VAL A 178 22.00 -10.56 -8.15
N VAL A 179 22.69 -9.91 -9.09
CA VAL A 179 24.15 -9.91 -9.17
C VAL A 179 24.65 -8.58 -8.59
N TYR A 180 25.62 -8.67 -7.68
CA TYR A 180 26.26 -7.52 -7.02
C TYR A 180 27.44 -7.00 -7.83
#